data_AF-A0A5C2HLT2-F1
#
_entry.id   AF-A0A5C2HLT2-F1
#
_cell.length_a   1.000
_cell.length_b   1.000
_cell.length_c   1.000
_cell.angle_alpha   90.00
_cell.angle_beta   90.00
_cell.angle_gamma   90.00
#
_symmetry.space_group_name_H-M   'P 1'
#
loop_
_entity.id
_entity.type
_entity.pdbx_description
1 polymer ?
#
loop_
_entity_poly.entity_id
_entity_poly.type
_entity_poly.pdbx_seq_one_letter_code
_entity_poly.pdbx_strand_id
1 'polypeptide(L)'
;MPDNQQEMIFLTRYSQARVQLYEQTNIAKCPKDTLFNLGQEASAILKYMDDLQDETFGIDNAETIIDAIVGTEDAYERLAAFVGKVVKQLGAVSKESLFYLCPESAQPTVFQQTPEITGEQISLNAYLDYLLQQGNQLPDISHCFTHQRDMEIWQENTRSVIQEIVNFMRWMQPRLQQHPAVTPVFLLRDTLLVYLGFVWLQNQGMQLPPLKPLLLNRTVLKYCAGDTEFYYTMADTLYDTLNQQGECDLHVFCHDYIKKLFAHADLPQAFWQVSKAQLDMLQTGQPLLIVETGVLASFPLWLLALAKEKSSFVLYATAPWLLPIYKDITFQKNYHYLIQLEKLVIQDYLFQFHHFLDTETIVQKTANQEIESLALYELACFKELLFQGFSTL
;
A
#
# COMPACT_ATOMS: atom_id res chain seq x y z
N MET A 1 6.51 -18.04 17.04
CA MET A 1 6.79 -17.27 15.82
C MET A 1 6.91 -18.26 14.69
N PRO A 2 6.12 -18.13 13.61
CA PRO A 2 6.48 -18.75 12.36
C PRO A 2 7.82 -18.14 11.94
N ASP A 3 8.81 -18.98 11.67
CA ASP A 3 10.05 -18.54 11.05
C ASP A 3 9.69 -17.93 9.69
N ASN A 4 9.82 -16.61 9.49
CA ASN A 4 9.77 -15.94 8.16
C ASN A 4 10.95 -16.38 7.27
N GLN A 5 11.39 -17.63 7.37
CA GLN A 5 12.58 -18.20 6.77
C GLN A 5 12.54 -18.06 5.26
N GLN A 6 11.36 -18.15 4.64
CA GLN A 6 11.20 -18.10 3.19
C GLN A 6 11.38 -16.69 2.63
N GLU A 7 10.77 -15.69 3.27
CA GLU A 7 11.02 -14.27 2.96
C GLU A 7 12.52 -13.96 3.05
N MET A 8 13.13 -14.35 4.16
CA MET A 8 14.55 -14.09 4.42
C MET A 8 15.48 -14.76 3.40
N ILE A 9 15.26 -16.04 3.11
CA ILE A 9 16.03 -16.78 2.10
C ILE A 9 15.85 -16.14 0.73
N PHE A 10 14.62 -15.78 0.37
CA PHE A 10 14.32 -15.17 -0.93
C PHE A 10 15.02 -13.82 -1.07
N LEU A 11 14.84 -12.92 -0.10
CA LEU A 11 15.41 -11.58 -0.12
C LEU A 11 16.93 -11.59 -0.15
N THR A 12 17.56 -12.52 0.58
CA THR A 12 19.02 -12.71 0.56
C THR A 12 19.49 -13.05 -0.85
N ARG A 13 18.91 -14.09 -1.47
CA ARG A 13 19.28 -14.54 -2.83
C ARG A 13 19.01 -13.47 -3.88
N TYR A 14 17.84 -12.84 -3.81
CA TYR A 14 17.45 -11.78 -4.74
C TYR A 14 18.44 -10.62 -4.66
N SER A 15 18.70 -10.13 -3.45
CA SER A 15 19.60 -8.99 -3.23
C SER A 15 21.02 -9.28 -3.68
N GLN A 16 21.55 -10.47 -3.39
CA GLN A 16 22.88 -10.89 -3.87
C GLN A 16 22.96 -10.91 -5.40
N ALA A 17 21.96 -11.50 -6.07
CA ALA A 17 21.91 -11.54 -7.53
C ALA A 17 21.85 -10.12 -8.13
N ARG A 18 21.08 -9.23 -7.52
CA ARG A 18 20.97 -7.83 -7.94
C ARG A 18 22.28 -7.06 -7.73
N VAL A 19 22.95 -7.23 -6.59
CA VAL A 19 24.26 -6.61 -6.33
C VAL A 19 25.29 -7.03 -7.39
N GLN A 20 25.38 -8.33 -7.70
CA GLN A 20 26.29 -8.82 -8.72
C GLN A 20 26.02 -8.18 -10.10
N LEU A 21 24.75 -8.02 -10.47
CA LEU A 21 24.36 -7.32 -11.70
C LEU A 21 24.77 -5.83 -11.66
N TYR A 22 24.53 -5.14 -10.55
CA TYR A 22 24.85 -3.74 -10.39
C TYR A 22 26.35 -3.45 -10.44
N GLU A 23 27.18 -4.33 -9.88
CA GLU A 23 28.64 -4.20 -9.93
C GLU A 23 29.23 -4.42 -11.32
N GLN A 24 28.57 -5.25 -12.14
CA GLN A 24 28.94 -5.44 -13.55
C GLN A 24 28.47 -4.28 -14.45
N THR A 25 27.58 -3.43 -13.94
CA THR A 25 27.03 -2.30 -14.72
C THR A 25 28.06 -1.19 -14.87
N ASN A 26 28.42 -0.87 -16.12
CA ASN A 26 29.26 0.29 -16.40
C ASN A 26 28.42 1.59 -16.36
N ILE A 27 28.29 2.16 -15.15
CA ILE A 27 27.51 3.37 -14.86
C ILE A 27 27.86 4.53 -15.83
N ALA A 28 29.14 4.71 -16.15
CA ALA A 28 29.60 5.82 -17.00
C ALA A 28 29.12 5.71 -18.46
N LYS A 29 28.78 4.50 -18.92
CA LYS A 29 28.30 4.23 -20.29
C LYS A 29 26.81 3.88 -20.34
N CYS A 30 26.14 3.82 -19.19
CA CYS A 30 24.73 3.46 -19.09
C CYS A 30 23.84 4.63 -19.55
N PRO A 31 22.82 4.41 -20.41
CA PRO A 31 21.83 5.44 -20.71
C PRO A 31 21.17 5.96 -19.43
N LYS A 32 20.84 7.25 -19.38
CA LYS A 32 20.28 7.89 -18.17
C LYS A 32 19.03 7.18 -17.67
N ASP A 33 18.10 6.83 -18.56
CA ASP A 33 16.84 6.17 -18.19
C ASP A 33 17.08 4.77 -17.63
N THR A 34 18.02 4.01 -18.22
CA THR A 34 18.42 2.70 -17.71
C THR A 34 19.06 2.84 -16.33
N LEU A 35 19.96 3.81 -16.16
CA LEU A 35 20.62 4.07 -14.89
C LEU A 35 19.64 4.50 -13.80
N PHE A 36 18.65 5.34 -14.17
CA PHE A 36 17.58 5.75 -13.28
C PHE A 36 16.74 4.57 -12.81
N ASN A 37 16.32 3.69 -13.74
CA ASN A 37 15.56 2.48 -13.39
C ASN A 37 16.35 1.53 -12.47
N LEU A 38 17.64 1.31 -12.74
CA LEU A 38 18.49 0.48 -11.88
C LEU A 38 18.67 1.11 -10.50
N GLY A 39 18.86 2.43 -10.44
CA GLY A 39 18.95 3.17 -9.17
C GLY A 39 17.67 3.13 -8.37
N GLN A 40 16.51 3.27 -9.04
CA GLN A 40 15.20 3.19 -8.42
C GLN A 40 14.96 1.81 -7.81
N GLU A 41 15.27 0.74 -8.54
CA GLU A 41 15.16 -0.63 -8.05
C GLU A 41 16.07 -0.87 -6.85
N ALA A 42 17.35 -0.50 -6.94
CA ALA A 42 18.30 -0.65 -5.84
C ALA A 42 17.89 0.15 -4.59
N SER A 43 17.40 1.38 -4.81
CA SER A 43 16.89 2.24 -3.75
C SER A 43 15.64 1.65 -3.09
N ALA A 44 14.74 1.04 -3.87
CA ALA A 44 13.55 0.38 -3.36
C ALA A 44 13.88 -0.89 -2.55
N ILE A 45 14.89 -1.67 -2.97
CA ILE A 45 15.38 -2.84 -2.20
C ILE A 45 15.92 -2.38 -0.83
N LEU A 46 16.76 -1.34 -0.81
CA LEU A 46 17.27 -0.77 0.44
C LEU A 46 16.14 -0.33 1.35
N LYS A 47 15.16 0.39 0.80
CA LYS A 47 14.02 0.88 1.58
C LYS A 47 13.22 -0.24 2.20
N TYR A 48 13.01 -1.33 1.47
CA TYR A 48 12.30 -2.49 1.99
C TYR A 48 13.09 -3.16 3.12
N MET A 49 14.42 -3.26 3.01
CA MET A 49 15.27 -3.74 4.11
C MET A 49 15.17 -2.83 5.33
N ASP A 50 15.17 -1.51 5.14
CA ASP A 50 14.98 -0.53 6.22
C ASP A 50 13.58 -0.68 6.87
N ASP A 51 12.51 -0.89 6.09
CA ASP A 51 11.15 -1.11 6.63
C ASP A 51 11.06 -2.40 7.45
N LEU A 52 11.66 -3.49 6.97
CA LEU A 52 11.72 -4.74 7.75
C LEU A 52 12.45 -4.54 9.08
N GLN A 53 13.49 -3.70 9.10
CA GLN A 53 14.18 -3.33 10.33
C GLN A 53 13.24 -2.61 11.32
N ASP A 54 12.53 -1.59 10.84
CA ASP A 54 11.61 -0.79 11.65
C ASP A 54 10.44 -1.62 12.18
N GLU A 55 9.89 -2.54 11.38
CA GLU A 55 8.82 -3.44 11.81
C GLU A 55 9.28 -4.49 12.84
N THR A 56 10.57 -4.84 12.85
CA THR A 56 11.15 -5.84 13.77
C THR A 56 11.71 -5.25 15.07
N PHE A 57 11.82 -3.92 15.21
CA PHE A 57 12.35 -3.21 16.39
C PHE A 57 11.54 -3.36 17.70
N GLY A 58 10.52 -4.24 17.74
CA GLY A 58 9.85 -4.72 18.96
C GLY A 58 10.21 -6.14 19.38
N ILE A 59 11.18 -6.78 18.70
CA ILE A 59 11.54 -8.20 18.87
C ILE A 59 13.06 -8.29 19.08
N ASP A 60 13.52 -9.03 20.09
CA ASP A 60 14.93 -9.19 20.51
C ASP A 60 15.89 -9.76 19.42
N ASN A 61 15.44 -9.97 18.18
CA ASN A 61 16.19 -10.60 17.07
C ASN A 61 16.21 -9.77 15.76
N ALA A 62 15.82 -8.49 15.78
CA ALA A 62 15.85 -7.63 14.57
C ALA A 62 17.26 -7.55 13.93
N GLU A 63 18.29 -7.42 14.77
CA GLU A 63 19.69 -7.49 14.33
C GLU A 63 20.02 -8.86 13.70
N THR A 64 19.47 -9.96 14.21
CA THR A 64 19.71 -11.32 13.66
C THR A 64 19.05 -11.55 12.30
N ILE A 65 17.90 -10.91 12.04
CA ILE A 65 17.19 -10.96 10.76
C ILE A 65 18.02 -10.21 9.71
N ILE A 66 18.43 -8.99 10.03
CA ILE A 66 19.28 -8.21 9.13
C ILE A 66 20.63 -8.88 8.99
N ASP A 67 21.27 -9.39 10.04
CA ASP A 67 22.50 -10.17 9.96
C ASP A 67 22.32 -11.49 9.16
N ALA A 68 21.11 -12.04 9.05
CA ALA A 68 20.86 -13.17 8.16
C ALA A 68 20.78 -12.74 6.68
N ILE A 69 20.19 -11.57 6.37
CA ILE A 69 20.15 -10.98 5.01
C ILE A 69 21.49 -10.36 4.61
N VAL A 70 22.15 -9.66 5.54
CA VAL A 70 23.32 -8.80 5.40
C VAL A 70 24.60 -9.57 5.73
N GLY A 71 24.59 -10.39 6.77
CA GLY A 71 25.73 -11.18 7.25
C GLY A 71 26.07 -12.39 6.39
N THR A 72 25.48 -12.52 5.20
CA THR A 72 26.03 -13.42 4.18
C THR A 72 26.88 -12.73 3.11
N GLU A 73 26.90 -11.40 2.90
CA GLU A 73 27.84 -10.75 1.94
C GLU A 73 27.69 -9.20 1.76
N ASP A 74 27.72 -8.36 2.80
CA ASP A 74 27.84 -6.88 2.65
C ASP A 74 26.81 -6.23 1.69
N ALA A 75 25.67 -6.89 1.45
CA ALA A 75 24.80 -6.60 0.32
C ALA A 75 24.12 -5.22 0.47
N TYR A 76 23.78 -4.86 1.71
CA TYR A 76 23.23 -3.56 2.06
C TYR A 76 24.22 -2.42 1.73
N GLU A 77 25.46 -2.48 2.20
CA GLU A 77 26.43 -1.41 1.95
C GLU A 77 26.78 -1.33 0.46
N ARG A 78 26.85 -2.48 -0.23
CA ARG A 78 27.10 -2.53 -1.69
C ARG A 78 25.94 -1.93 -2.49
N LEU A 79 24.69 -2.22 -2.12
CA LEU A 79 23.50 -1.57 -2.70
C LEU A 79 23.53 -0.06 -2.44
N ALA A 80 23.81 0.37 -1.20
CA ALA A 80 23.92 1.78 -0.83
C ALA A 80 25.02 2.49 -1.62
N ALA A 81 26.18 1.85 -1.79
CA ALA A 81 27.29 2.36 -2.59
C ALA A 81 26.93 2.48 -4.06
N PHE A 82 26.18 1.51 -4.62
CA PHE A 82 25.66 1.59 -5.98
C PHE A 82 24.69 2.76 -6.14
N VAL A 83 23.71 2.90 -5.24
CA VAL A 83 22.76 4.03 -5.25
C VAL A 83 23.48 5.36 -5.16
N GLY A 84 24.50 5.48 -4.29
CA GLY A 84 25.34 6.68 -4.19
C GLY A 84 26.07 7.02 -5.51
N LYS A 85 26.58 6.01 -6.23
CA LYS A 85 27.18 6.21 -7.57
C LYS A 85 26.14 6.67 -8.59
N VAL A 86 24.93 6.11 -8.56
CA VAL A 86 23.82 6.50 -9.44
C VAL A 86 23.40 7.95 -9.18
N VAL A 87 23.15 8.33 -7.92
CA VAL A 87 22.79 9.69 -7.51
C VAL A 87 23.82 10.69 -8.03
N LYS A 88 25.12 10.40 -7.81
CA LYS A 88 26.22 11.24 -8.29
C LYS A 88 26.24 11.34 -9.82
N GLN A 89 26.06 10.23 -10.53
CA GLN A 89 26.10 10.20 -11.99
C GLN A 89 24.91 10.94 -12.63
N LEU A 90 23.74 10.88 -11.99
CA LEU A 90 22.53 11.59 -12.42
C LEU A 90 22.53 13.06 -11.98
N GLY A 91 23.45 13.47 -11.11
CA GLY A 91 23.61 14.85 -10.65
C GLY A 91 22.59 15.29 -9.62
N ALA A 92 21.98 14.35 -8.89
CA ALA A 92 21.05 14.65 -7.81
C ALA A 92 21.79 14.98 -6.50
N VAL A 93 21.16 15.77 -5.64
CA VAL A 93 21.75 16.22 -4.36
C VAL A 93 21.81 15.06 -3.36
N SER A 94 20.78 14.23 -3.34
CA SER A 94 20.69 13.05 -2.47
C SER A 94 19.82 11.95 -3.07
N LYS A 95 19.82 10.76 -2.43
CA LYS A 95 18.91 9.64 -2.75
C LYS A 95 17.46 10.07 -2.60
N GLU A 96 17.16 10.80 -1.54
CA GLU A 96 15.84 11.32 -1.18
C GLU A 96 15.34 12.25 -2.28
N SER A 97 16.16 13.21 -2.69
CA SER A 97 15.81 14.14 -3.77
C SER A 97 15.55 13.48 -5.12
N LEU A 98 16.04 12.25 -5.31
CA LEU A 98 15.95 11.53 -6.58
C LEU A 98 14.83 10.48 -6.61
N PHE A 99 14.59 9.80 -5.49
CA PHE A 99 13.71 8.63 -5.43
C PHE A 99 12.54 8.76 -4.45
N TYR A 100 12.47 9.79 -3.62
CA TYR A 100 11.36 9.97 -2.69
C TYR A 100 10.41 11.03 -3.24
N LEU A 101 9.10 10.84 -3.05
CA LEU A 101 8.13 11.85 -3.46
C LEU A 101 8.25 13.09 -2.58
N CYS A 102 8.43 12.89 -1.28
CA CYS A 102 8.71 13.94 -0.31
C CYS A 102 10.10 13.76 0.30
N PRO A 103 11.12 14.53 -0.12
CA PRO A 103 12.50 14.37 0.36
C PRO A 103 12.73 14.99 1.74
N GLU A 104 11.96 16.01 2.11
CA GLU A 104 11.93 16.57 3.46
C GLU A 104 10.72 16.00 4.21
N SER A 105 10.88 15.68 5.49
CA SER A 105 9.79 15.20 6.34
C SER A 105 9.54 16.18 7.48
N ALA A 106 8.29 16.60 7.65
CA ALA A 106 7.81 17.26 8.85
C ALA A 106 6.67 16.41 9.43
N GLN A 107 6.67 16.22 10.75
CA GLN A 107 5.66 15.42 11.44
C GLN A 107 4.83 16.32 12.36
N PRO A 108 3.49 16.27 12.27
CA PRO A 108 2.60 16.90 13.25
C PRO A 108 2.92 16.50 14.68
N THR A 109 2.61 17.38 15.65
CA THR A 109 2.87 17.14 17.08
C THR A 109 2.18 15.90 17.60
N VAL A 110 0.99 15.59 17.06
CA VAL A 110 0.18 14.45 17.49
C VAL A 110 0.88 13.09 17.32
N PHE A 111 1.83 12.98 16.39
CA PHE A 111 2.56 11.73 16.15
C PHE A 111 3.75 11.52 17.09
N GLN A 112 3.99 12.42 18.05
CA GLN A 112 4.94 12.19 19.13
C GLN A 112 4.42 11.18 20.16
N GLN A 113 3.14 10.81 20.09
CA GLN A 113 2.52 9.76 20.89
C GLN A 113 1.71 8.86 19.95
N THR A 114 1.67 7.54 20.20
CA THR A 114 0.78 6.65 19.44
C THR A 114 -0.67 6.98 19.79
N PRO A 115 -1.47 7.51 18.85
CA PRO A 115 -2.82 7.94 19.20
C PRO A 115 -3.73 6.73 19.34
N GLU A 116 -4.37 6.59 20.49
CA GLU A 116 -5.41 5.58 20.69
C GLU A 116 -6.73 6.01 20.04
N ILE A 117 -7.30 5.15 19.20
CA ILE A 117 -8.62 5.38 18.59
C ILE A 117 -9.69 4.91 19.57
N THR A 118 -10.27 5.86 20.32
CA THR A 118 -11.22 5.60 21.42
C THR A 118 -12.58 6.28 21.24
N GLY A 119 -12.86 6.82 20.04
CA GLY A 119 -14.08 7.57 19.77
C GLY A 119 -15.33 6.71 19.57
N GLU A 120 -16.34 7.34 18.97
CA GLU A 120 -17.65 6.75 18.70
C GLU A 120 -17.57 5.54 17.76
N GLN A 121 -18.40 4.53 18.04
CA GLN A 121 -18.60 3.38 17.17
C GLN A 121 -19.74 3.66 16.19
N ILE A 122 -19.49 3.49 14.90
CA ILE A 122 -20.43 3.79 13.83
C ILE A 122 -20.32 2.73 12.73
N SER A 123 -21.40 2.47 11.99
CA SER A 123 -21.31 1.59 10.82
C SER A 123 -20.44 2.23 9.74
N LEU A 124 -19.63 1.42 9.06
CA LEU A 124 -18.72 1.87 8.01
C LEU A 124 -19.45 2.69 6.94
N ASN A 125 -20.62 2.25 6.49
CA ASN A 125 -21.40 2.97 5.47
C ASN A 125 -21.84 4.36 5.95
N ALA A 126 -22.39 4.47 7.17
CA ALA A 126 -22.77 5.76 7.73
C ALA A 126 -21.56 6.68 7.90
N TYR A 127 -20.39 6.11 8.21
CA TYR A 127 -19.15 6.87 8.31
C TYR A 127 -18.64 7.38 6.96
N LEU A 128 -18.70 6.55 5.91
CA LEU A 128 -18.36 6.96 4.55
C LEU A 128 -19.32 8.06 4.06
N ASP A 129 -20.62 7.94 4.32
CA ASP A 129 -21.61 8.97 4.00
C ASP A 129 -21.30 10.30 4.71
N TYR A 130 -20.89 10.24 5.98
CA TYR A 130 -20.42 11.41 6.71
C TYR A 130 -19.21 12.06 6.02
N LEU A 131 -18.19 11.29 5.64
CA LEU A 131 -16.98 11.81 4.98
C LEU A 131 -17.27 12.42 3.60
N LEU A 132 -18.20 11.85 2.84
CA LEU A 132 -18.62 12.38 1.53
C LEU A 132 -19.20 13.79 1.62
N GLN A 133 -19.77 14.15 2.78
CA GLN A 133 -20.32 15.48 3.06
C GLN A 133 -19.26 16.48 3.58
N GLN A 134 -18.06 16.01 3.92
CA GLN A 134 -16.95 16.85 4.40
C GLN A 134 -16.06 17.37 3.25
N GLY A 135 -14.98 18.07 3.62
CA GLY A 135 -13.93 18.50 2.68
C GLY A 135 -14.28 19.72 1.81
N ASN A 136 -15.31 20.50 2.18
CA ASN A 136 -15.69 21.71 1.44
C ASN A 136 -14.87 22.95 1.84
N GLN A 137 -14.19 22.91 2.98
CA GLN A 137 -13.39 24.01 3.52
C GLN A 137 -12.09 23.44 4.08
N LEU A 138 -10.99 24.17 3.90
CA LEU A 138 -9.71 23.84 4.54
C LEU A 138 -9.78 24.24 6.02
N PRO A 139 -9.66 23.29 6.96
CA PRO A 139 -9.59 23.61 8.37
C PRO A 139 -8.26 24.28 8.71
N ASP A 140 -8.25 25.07 9.79
CA ASP A 140 -7.01 25.62 10.35
C ASP A 140 -6.28 24.52 11.14
N ILE A 141 -5.10 24.13 10.65
CA ILE A 141 -4.23 23.11 11.25
C ILE A 141 -3.05 23.70 12.00
N SER A 142 -2.96 25.03 12.17
CA SER A 142 -1.82 25.68 12.82
C SER A 142 -1.52 25.15 14.22
N HIS A 143 -2.57 24.75 14.94
CA HIS A 143 -2.48 24.17 16.29
C HIS A 143 -1.85 22.76 16.33
N CYS A 144 -1.75 22.07 15.18
CA CYS A 144 -1.15 20.73 15.08
C CYS A 144 0.39 20.76 14.92
N PHE A 145 1.01 21.96 14.94
CA PHE A 145 2.44 22.14 14.70
C PHE A 145 3.05 23.12 15.68
N THR A 146 4.30 22.86 16.09
CA THR A 146 5.07 23.77 16.94
C THR A 146 5.67 24.93 16.12
N HIS A 147 6.00 24.69 14.86
CA HIS A 147 6.63 25.66 13.98
C HIS A 147 5.88 25.79 12.65
N GLN A 148 5.70 27.03 12.19
CA GLN A 148 5.03 27.32 10.91
C GLN A 148 5.75 26.63 9.74
N ARG A 149 7.08 26.57 9.77
CA ARG A 149 7.87 25.89 8.74
C ARG A 149 7.52 24.40 8.61
N ASP A 150 7.33 23.72 9.74
CA ASP A 150 6.99 22.29 9.73
C ASP A 150 5.59 22.06 9.15
N MET A 151 4.65 22.96 9.47
CA MET A 151 3.32 22.96 8.86
C MET A 151 3.41 23.14 7.33
N GLU A 152 4.19 24.11 6.85
CA GLU A 152 4.35 24.39 5.42
C GLU A 152 4.95 23.18 4.67
N ILE A 153 5.99 22.55 5.23
CA ILE A 153 6.59 21.32 4.67
C ILE A 153 5.56 20.19 4.65
N TRP A 154 4.82 19.99 5.73
CA TRP A 154 3.80 18.95 5.80
C TRP A 154 2.67 19.18 4.79
N GLN A 155 2.23 20.43 4.60
CA GLN A 155 1.21 20.78 3.61
C GLN A 155 1.69 20.53 2.18
N GLU A 156 2.94 20.89 1.85
CA GLU A 156 3.54 20.63 0.54
C GLU A 156 3.66 19.12 0.25
N ASN A 157 4.12 18.35 1.24
CA ASN A 157 4.22 16.91 1.15
C ASN A 157 2.85 16.25 0.96
N THR A 158 1.88 16.64 1.78
CA THR A 158 0.49 16.17 1.70
C THR A 158 -0.08 16.42 0.31
N ARG A 159 0.11 17.63 -0.22
CA ARG A 159 -0.34 17.99 -1.57
C ARG A 159 0.32 17.11 -2.65
N SER A 160 1.61 16.84 -2.53
CA SER A 160 2.35 15.97 -3.46
C SER A 160 1.84 14.53 -3.43
N VAL A 161 1.64 13.95 -2.25
CA VAL A 161 1.08 12.59 -2.08
C VAL A 161 -0.34 12.50 -2.64
N ILE A 162 -1.19 13.47 -2.31
CA ILE A 162 -2.56 13.55 -2.82
C ILE A 162 -2.60 13.69 -4.34
N GLN A 163 -1.68 14.46 -4.93
CA GLN A 163 -1.56 14.58 -6.38
C GLN A 163 -1.24 13.23 -7.04
N GLU A 164 -0.40 12.40 -6.40
CA GLU A 164 -0.13 11.03 -6.87
C GLU A 164 -1.36 10.12 -6.75
N ILE A 165 -2.18 10.27 -5.70
CA ILE A 165 -3.46 9.57 -5.59
C ILE A 165 -4.39 9.94 -6.75
N VAL A 166 -4.48 11.23 -7.11
CA VAL A 166 -5.26 11.67 -8.28
C VAL A 166 -4.70 11.07 -9.58
N ASN A 167 -3.38 10.97 -9.71
CA ASN A 167 -2.74 10.33 -10.86
C ASN A 167 -3.05 8.83 -10.93
N PHE A 168 -3.05 8.14 -9.79
CA PHE A 168 -3.46 6.73 -9.69
C PHE A 168 -4.91 6.54 -10.11
N MET A 169 -5.82 7.41 -9.65
CA MET A 169 -7.23 7.38 -10.07
C MET A 169 -7.41 7.58 -11.57
N ARG A 170 -6.67 8.51 -12.19
CA ARG A 170 -6.70 8.70 -13.66
C ARG A 170 -6.21 7.46 -14.39
N TRP A 171 -5.15 6.81 -13.91
CA TRP A 171 -4.65 5.55 -14.48
C TRP A 171 -5.65 4.39 -14.31
N MET A 172 -6.42 4.39 -13.22
CA MET A 172 -7.46 3.40 -12.97
C MET A 172 -8.72 3.63 -13.81
N GLN A 173 -9.11 4.87 -14.08
CA GLN A 173 -10.38 5.19 -14.74
C GLN A 173 -10.63 4.36 -16.02
N PRO A 174 -9.68 4.22 -16.98
CA PRO A 174 -9.90 3.38 -18.15
C PRO A 174 -10.18 1.93 -17.79
N ARG A 175 -9.56 1.39 -16.74
CA ARG A 175 -9.76 0.00 -16.27
C ARG A 175 -11.16 -0.21 -15.68
N LEU A 176 -11.72 0.80 -15.03
CA LEU A 176 -13.10 0.77 -14.53
C LEU A 176 -14.14 0.78 -15.65
N GLN A 177 -13.75 1.18 -16.86
CA GLN A 177 -14.61 1.28 -18.03
C GLN A 177 -14.35 0.16 -19.06
N GLN A 178 -13.51 -0.83 -18.73
CA GLN A 178 -13.16 -1.94 -19.62
C GLN A 178 -14.32 -2.93 -19.82
N HIS A 179 -14.21 -3.69 -20.92
CA HIS A 179 -15.05 -4.86 -21.19
C HIS A 179 -14.22 -6.15 -21.06
N PRO A 180 -14.73 -7.20 -20.38
CA PRO A 180 -16.02 -7.26 -19.70
C PRO A 180 -16.11 -6.31 -18.49
N ALA A 181 -17.33 -5.90 -18.14
CA ALA A 181 -17.56 -5.02 -17.01
C ALA A 181 -17.06 -5.68 -15.71
N VAL A 182 -16.43 -4.88 -14.85
CA VAL A 182 -15.89 -5.31 -13.55
C VAL A 182 -16.57 -4.53 -12.43
N THR A 183 -16.66 -5.15 -11.26
CA THR A 183 -17.05 -4.45 -10.03
C THR A 183 -15.79 -4.08 -9.23
N PRO A 184 -15.45 -2.79 -9.11
CA PRO A 184 -14.29 -2.37 -8.32
C PRO A 184 -14.55 -2.50 -6.82
N VAL A 185 -13.60 -3.10 -6.12
CA VAL A 185 -13.61 -3.34 -4.67
C VAL A 185 -12.42 -2.61 -4.05
N PHE A 186 -12.67 -1.59 -3.25
CA PHE A 186 -11.63 -0.75 -2.62
C PHE A 186 -11.34 -1.25 -1.21
N LEU A 187 -10.09 -1.68 -0.96
CA LEU A 187 -9.64 -2.07 0.37
C LEU A 187 -9.33 -0.83 1.20
N LEU A 188 -10.29 -0.43 2.04
CA LEU A 188 -10.43 0.93 2.54
C LEU A 188 -9.36 1.42 3.52
N ARG A 189 -8.42 0.58 3.97
CA ARG A 189 -7.32 1.08 4.82
C ARG A 189 -6.52 2.14 4.07
N ASP A 190 -6.03 1.78 2.88
CA ASP A 190 -5.08 2.60 2.14
C ASP A 190 -5.66 3.11 0.80
N THR A 191 -6.95 2.85 0.55
CA THR A 191 -7.66 3.30 -0.65
C THR A 191 -8.89 4.15 -0.36
N LEU A 192 -9.02 4.64 0.88
CA LEU A 192 -10.15 5.47 1.30
C LEU A 192 -10.34 6.69 0.40
N LEU A 193 -9.28 7.46 0.16
CA LEU A 193 -9.35 8.64 -0.71
C LEU A 193 -9.70 8.25 -2.14
N VAL A 194 -9.15 7.15 -2.66
CA VAL A 194 -9.46 6.65 -4.01
C VAL A 194 -10.96 6.33 -4.14
N TYR A 195 -11.53 5.63 -3.15
CA TYR A 195 -12.95 5.31 -3.09
C TYR A 195 -13.82 6.58 -3.05
N LEU A 196 -13.57 7.47 -2.08
CA LEU A 196 -14.33 8.71 -1.92
C LEU A 196 -14.26 9.57 -3.18
N GLY A 197 -13.09 9.64 -3.81
CA GLY A 197 -12.88 10.40 -5.04
C GLY A 197 -13.72 9.88 -6.19
N PHE A 198 -13.77 8.57 -6.42
CA PHE A 198 -14.61 8.00 -7.47
C PHE A 198 -16.10 8.18 -7.19
N VAL A 199 -16.53 8.10 -5.92
CA VAL A 199 -17.93 8.41 -5.55
C VAL A 199 -18.26 9.88 -5.84
N TRP A 200 -17.37 10.82 -5.52
CA TRP A 200 -17.57 12.23 -5.88
C TRP A 200 -17.62 12.45 -7.39
N LEU A 201 -16.78 11.78 -8.17
CA LEU A 201 -16.82 11.86 -9.64
C LEU A 201 -18.14 11.27 -10.19
N GLN A 202 -18.65 10.17 -9.62
CA GLN A 202 -19.98 9.64 -9.97
C GLN A 202 -21.08 10.66 -9.67
N ASN A 203 -21.02 11.33 -8.53
CA ASN A 203 -21.98 12.38 -8.16
C ASN A 203 -21.90 13.61 -9.07
N GLN A 204 -20.77 13.82 -9.77
CA GLN A 204 -20.61 14.84 -10.83
C GLN A 204 -21.00 14.33 -12.22
N GLY A 205 -21.55 13.12 -12.34
CA GLY A 205 -22.07 12.55 -13.59
C GLY A 205 -21.12 11.61 -14.33
N MET A 206 -19.92 11.33 -13.79
CA MET A 206 -19.02 10.35 -14.39
C MET A 206 -19.65 8.95 -14.37
N GLN A 207 -19.75 8.33 -15.54
CA GLN A 207 -20.26 6.97 -15.67
C GLN A 207 -19.20 5.95 -15.24
N LEU A 208 -19.35 5.41 -14.04
CA LEU A 208 -18.50 4.37 -13.45
C LEU A 208 -19.37 3.21 -12.95
N PRO A 209 -18.86 1.97 -12.92
CA PRO A 209 -19.57 0.84 -12.32
C PRO A 209 -19.84 1.05 -10.81
N PRO A 210 -20.74 0.26 -10.20
CA PRO A 210 -20.97 0.32 -8.76
C PRO A 210 -19.68 0.11 -7.97
N LEU A 211 -19.31 1.07 -7.13
CA LEU A 211 -18.10 1.04 -6.31
C LEU A 211 -18.39 0.31 -5.00
N LYS A 212 -17.52 -0.61 -4.60
CA LYS A 212 -17.69 -1.41 -3.38
C LYS A 212 -16.60 -1.10 -2.37
N PRO A 213 -16.92 -0.47 -1.22
CA PRO A 213 -15.99 -0.37 -0.12
C PRO A 213 -15.87 -1.72 0.60
N LEU A 214 -14.66 -2.13 0.94
CA LEU A 214 -14.42 -3.30 1.79
C LEU A 214 -13.31 -2.98 2.80
N LEU A 215 -13.61 -3.17 4.10
CA LEU A 215 -12.61 -3.04 5.14
C LEU A 215 -12.13 -4.44 5.54
N LEU A 216 -11.06 -4.89 4.90
CA LEU A 216 -10.37 -6.14 5.21
C LEU A 216 -8.88 -5.83 5.39
N ASN A 217 -8.35 -6.10 6.57
CA ASN A 217 -6.96 -5.81 6.92
C ASN A 217 -6.47 -6.74 8.05
N ARG A 218 -5.24 -6.53 8.53
CA ARG A 218 -4.62 -7.31 9.61
C ARG A 218 -5.43 -7.24 10.91
N THR A 219 -6.12 -6.14 11.20
CA THR A 219 -6.98 -6.01 12.38
C THR A 219 -8.20 -6.92 12.28
N VAL A 220 -8.83 -7.00 11.10
CA VAL A 220 -9.92 -7.96 10.85
C VAL A 220 -9.43 -9.40 10.98
N LEU A 221 -8.25 -9.71 10.41
CA LEU A 221 -7.65 -11.04 10.58
C LEU A 221 -7.44 -11.36 12.06
N LYS A 222 -6.84 -10.45 12.82
CA LYS A 222 -6.63 -10.61 14.27
C LYS A 222 -7.93 -10.81 15.03
N TYR A 223 -8.98 -10.08 14.66
CA TYR A 223 -10.30 -10.24 15.25
C TYR A 223 -10.89 -11.64 14.98
N CYS A 224 -10.74 -12.15 13.75
CA CYS A 224 -11.30 -13.45 13.36
C CYS A 224 -10.47 -14.66 13.85
N ALA A 225 -9.14 -14.56 13.79
CA ALA A 225 -8.22 -15.66 14.07
C ALA A 225 -7.68 -15.64 15.51
N GLY A 226 -7.78 -14.50 16.22
CA GLY A 226 -7.16 -14.28 17.53
C GLY A 226 -5.72 -13.77 17.45
N ASP A 227 -5.07 -13.87 16.29
CA ASP A 227 -3.70 -13.43 16.04
C ASP A 227 -3.49 -12.99 14.57
N THR A 228 -2.25 -12.67 14.21
CA THR A 228 -1.87 -12.34 12.84
C THR A 228 -0.95 -13.38 12.21
N GLU A 229 -0.87 -14.61 12.73
CA GLU A 229 0.07 -15.62 12.21
C GLU A 229 -0.26 -15.99 10.77
N PHE A 230 -1.54 -16.08 10.43
CA PHE A 230 -1.96 -16.37 9.06
C PHE A 230 -1.56 -15.28 8.05
N TYR A 231 -1.32 -14.04 8.49
CA TYR A 231 -0.77 -13.01 7.60
C TYR A 231 0.63 -13.38 7.13
N TYR A 232 1.47 -13.92 8.04
CA TYR A 232 2.79 -14.42 7.70
C TYR A 232 2.68 -15.68 6.82
N THR A 233 1.71 -16.57 7.06
CA THR A 233 1.43 -17.70 6.15
C THR A 233 1.11 -17.22 4.72
N MET A 234 0.29 -16.17 4.57
CA MET A 234 0.00 -15.58 3.26
C MET A 234 1.26 -15.02 2.59
N ALA A 235 2.17 -14.39 3.36
CA ALA A 235 3.43 -13.87 2.85
C ALA A 235 4.43 -14.99 2.50
N ASP A 236 4.61 -15.97 3.37
CA ASP A 236 5.50 -17.12 3.13
C ASP A 236 5.06 -17.91 1.89
N THR A 237 3.75 -18.10 1.71
CA THR A 237 3.20 -18.75 0.50
C THR A 237 3.59 -17.98 -0.77
N LEU A 238 3.62 -16.65 -0.70
CA LEU A 238 4.02 -15.79 -1.82
C LEU A 238 5.50 -15.99 -2.14
N TYR A 239 6.38 -15.95 -1.14
CA TYR A 239 7.81 -16.17 -1.33
C TYR A 239 8.15 -17.59 -1.79
N ASP A 240 7.46 -18.60 -1.27
CA ASP A 240 7.56 -19.99 -1.74
C ASP A 240 7.12 -20.14 -3.20
N THR A 241 6.17 -19.34 -3.66
CA THR A 241 5.74 -19.30 -5.06
C THR A 241 6.79 -18.66 -5.95
N LEU A 242 7.34 -17.51 -5.52
CA LEU A 242 8.44 -16.85 -6.22
C LEU A 242 9.69 -17.73 -6.36
N ASN A 243 10.09 -18.41 -5.27
CA ASN A 243 11.26 -19.29 -5.23
C ASN A 243 11.17 -20.45 -6.25
N GLN A 244 9.96 -20.91 -6.57
CA GLN A 244 9.76 -22.06 -7.45
C GLN A 244 9.51 -21.68 -8.92
N GLN A 245 8.96 -20.49 -9.18
CA GLN A 245 8.43 -20.15 -10.50
C GLN A 245 9.29 -19.19 -11.35
N GLY A 246 10.28 -18.50 -10.78
CA GLY A 246 11.02 -17.48 -11.53
C GLY A 246 10.07 -16.45 -12.18
N GLU A 247 10.45 -15.89 -13.32
CA GLU A 247 9.56 -15.01 -14.10
C GLU A 247 8.44 -15.83 -14.76
N CYS A 248 7.20 -15.57 -14.34
CA CYS A 248 5.99 -16.16 -14.90
C CYS A 248 4.92 -15.08 -15.12
N ASP A 249 3.88 -15.40 -15.89
CA ASP A 249 2.74 -14.50 -16.04
C ASP A 249 1.88 -14.48 -14.76
N LEU A 250 1.17 -13.36 -14.56
CA LEU A 250 0.35 -13.13 -13.37
C LEU A 250 -0.68 -14.24 -13.13
N HIS A 251 -1.29 -14.81 -14.16
CA HIS A 251 -2.33 -15.81 -13.98
C HIS A 251 -1.74 -17.14 -13.47
N VAL A 252 -0.60 -17.56 -14.00
CA VAL A 252 0.12 -18.74 -13.51
C VAL A 252 0.57 -18.52 -12.06
N PHE A 253 1.14 -17.35 -11.77
CA PHE A 253 1.55 -17.00 -10.41
C PHE A 253 0.39 -17.07 -9.41
N CYS A 254 -0.74 -16.42 -9.72
CA CYS A 254 -1.92 -16.42 -8.85
C CYS A 254 -2.49 -17.82 -8.66
N HIS A 255 -2.57 -18.62 -9.72
CA HIS A 255 -3.06 -20.00 -9.62
C HIS A 255 -2.24 -20.84 -8.64
N ASP A 256 -0.91 -20.77 -8.74
CA ASP A 256 -0.04 -21.58 -7.90
C ASP A 256 0.05 -21.06 -6.47
N TYR A 257 0.03 -19.75 -6.27
CA TYR A 257 -0.15 -19.14 -4.95
C TYR A 257 -1.42 -19.64 -4.27
N ILE A 258 -2.57 -19.54 -4.95
CA ILE A 258 -3.88 -19.96 -4.40
C ILE A 258 -3.87 -21.44 -4.04
N LYS A 259 -3.33 -22.29 -4.94
CA LYS A 259 -3.23 -23.73 -4.72
C LYS A 259 -2.41 -24.06 -3.47
N LYS A 260 -1.30 -23.37 -3.25
CA LYS A 260 -0.47 -23.55 -2.06
C LYS A 260 -1.15 -23.04 -0.81
N LEU A 261 -1.76 -21.84 -0.87
CA LEU A 261 -2.43 -21.23 0.27
C LEU A 261 -3.52 -22.14 0.86
N PHE A 262 -4.36 -22.74 -0.01
CA PHE A 262 -5.40 -23.66 0.43
C PHE A 262 -4.91 -25.05 0.84
N ALA A 263 -3.63 -25.37 0.63
CA ALA A 263 -3.01 -26.60 1.12
C ALA A 263 -2.51 -26.47 2.57
N HIS A 264 -2.44 -25.25 3.12
CA HIS A 264 -2.06 -25.03 4.52
C HIS A 264 -3.14 -25.55 5.48
N ALA A 265 -2.72 -26.31 6.49
CA ALA A 265 -3.61 -26.86 7.52
C ALA A 265 -4.19 -25.79 8.45
N ASP A 266 -3.51 -24.64 8.57
CA ASP A 266 -3.79 -23.59 9.56
C ASP A 266 -4.71 -22.48 9.02
N LEU A 267 -5.46 -22.74 7.94
CA LEU A 267 -6.37 -21.76 7.36
C LEU A 267 -7.46 -21.35 8.38
N PRO A 268 -7.50 -20.09 8.84
CA PRO A 268 -8.42 -19.70 9.92
C PRO A 268 -9.86 -19.69 9.42
N GLN A 269 -10.63 -20.69 9.84
CA GLN A 269 -11.98 -20.92 9.33
C GLN A 269 -12.90 -19.71 9.53
N ALA A 270 -12.79 -19.01 10.67
CA ALA A 270 -13.58 -17.81 10.94
C ALA A 270 -13.22 -16.66 9.97
N PHE A 271 -11.93 -16.44 9.69
CA PHE A 271 -11.49 -15.42 8.74
C PHE A 271 -11.93 -15.75 7.32
N TRP A 272 -11.86 -17.04 6.93
CA TRP A 272 -12.41 -17.53 5.66
C TRP A 272 -13.91 -17.28 5.54
N GLN A 273 -14.69 -17.64 6.56
CA GLN A 273 -16.14 -17.44 6.58
C GLN A 273 -16.51 -15.96 6.46
N VAL A 274 -15.86 -15.09 7.24
CA VAL A 274 -16.08 -13.64 7.19
C VAL A 274 -15.71 -13.09 5.82
N SER A 275 -14.52 -13.41 5.30
CA SER A 275 -14.07 -12.94 3.99
C SER A 275 -15.03 -13.39 2.87
N LYS A 276 -15.49 -14.65 2.94
CA LYS A 276 -16.45 -15.20 1.99
C LYS A 276 -17.81 -14.51 2.07
N ALA A 277 -18.32 -14.28 3.28
CA ALA A 277 -19.58 -13.58 3.50
C ALA A 277 -19.52 -12.14 2.98
N GLN A 278 -18.44 -11.41 3.27
CA GLN A 278 -18.21 -10.06 2.77
C GLN A 278 -18.18 -10.03 1.23
N LEU A 279 -17.50 -10.99 0.59
CA LEU A 279 -17.50 -11.11 -0.88
C LEU A 279 -18.89 -11.44 -1.45
N ASP A 280 -19.63 -12.36 -0.84
CA ASP A 280 -20.96 -12.75 -1.31
C ASP A 280 -21.97 -11.58 -1.16
N MET A 281 -21.79 -10.70 -0.17
CA MET A 281 -22.58 -9.47 0.00
C MET A 281 -22.35 -8.43 -1.10
N LEU A 282 -21.24 -8.49 -1.83
CA LEU A 282 -20.99 -7.54 -2.92
C LEU A 282 -21.98 -7.72 -4.08
N GLN A 283 -22.61 -8.90 -4.20
CA GLN A 283 -23.69 -9.25 -5.14
C GLN A 283 -23.40 -8.83 -6.59
N THR A 284 -22.17 -9.05 -7.06
CA THR A 284 -21.68 -8.38 -8.26
C THR A 284 -22.18 -9.00 -9.56
N GLY A 285 -22.36 -10.33 -9.60
CA GLY A 285 -22.62 -11.06 -10.85
C GLY A 285 -21.57 -10.82 -11.96
N GLN A 286 -20.45 -10.20 -11.59
CA GLN A 286 -19.39 -9.68 -12.44
C GLN A 286 -18.03 -9.98 -11.78
N PRO A 287 -16.96 -10.13 -12.58
CA PRO A 287 -15.60 -10.19 -12.05
C PRO A 287 -15.27 -9.00 -11.17
N LEU A 288 -14.51 -9.24 -10.10
CA LEU A 288 -14.05 -8.18 -9.20
C LEU A 288 -12.76 -7.55 -9.73
N LEU A 289 -12.61 -6.25 -9.53
CA LEU A 289 -11.33 -5.56 -9.64
C LEU A 289 -10.94 -5.05 -8.26
N ILE A 290 -10.08 -5.77 -7.56
CA ILE A 290 -9.64 -5.40 -6.20
C ILE A 290 -8.60 -4.28 -6.31
N VAL A 291 -8.79 -3.22 -5.53
CA VAL A 291 -7.93 -2.04 -5.53
C VAL A 291 -7.25 -1.98 -4.17
N GLU A 292 -5.92 -2.02 -4.17
CA GLU A 292 -5.10 -1.90 -2.97
C GLU A 292 -3.86 -1.04 -3.25
N THR A 293 -3.18 -0.58 -2.20
CA THR A 293 -1.86 0.05 -2.33
C THR A 293 -0.73 -0.83 -1.80
N GLY A 294 -1.03 -1.83 -0.97
CA GLY A 294 -0.08 -2.69 -0.30
C GLY A 294 0.91 -3.41 -1.22
N VAL A 295 2.13 -3.59 -0.69
CA VAL A 295 3.32 -3.97 -1.46
C VAL A 295 3.29 -5.40 -2.03
N LEU A 296 2.74 -6.36 -1.27
CA LEU A 296 2.72 -7.79 -1.63
C LEU A 296 1.40 -8.26 -2.27
N ALA A 297 0.35 -7.45 -2.21
CA ALA A 297 -1.01 -7.82 -2.59
C ALA A 297 -1.58 -9.03 -1.81
N SER A 298 -1.21 -9.20 -0.54
CA SER A 298 -1.64 -10.36 0.27
C SER A 298 -3.17 -10.47 0.38
N PHE A 299 -3.87 -9.37 0.68
CA PHE A 299 -5.34 -9.39 0.74
C PHE A 299 -6.02 -9.52 -0.64
N PRO A 300 -5.55 -8.85 -1.71
CA PRO A 300 -6.03 -9.10 -3.06
C PRO A 300 -5.90 -10.56 -3.47
N LEU A 301 -4.73 -11.18 -3.27
CA LEU A 301 -4.52 -12.60 -3.58
C LEU A 301 -5.43 -13.50 -2.76
N TRP A 302 -5.61 -13.22 -1.46
CA TRP A 302 -6.58 -13.92 -0.61
C TRP A 302 -8.01 -13.81 -1.14
N LEU A 303 -8.45 -12.61 -1.51
CA LEU A 303 -9.79 -12.38 -2.03
C LEU A 303 -10.00 -13.02 -3.40
N LEU A 304 -8.98 -13.03 -4.26
CA LEU A 304 -9.00 -13.77 -5.51
C LEU A 304 -9.18 -15.27 -5.28
N ALA A 305 -8.53 -15.82 -4.25
CA ALA A 305 -8.65 -17.22 -3.84
C ALA A 305 -10.11 -17.61 -3.50
N LEU A 306 -10.91 -16.64 -3.05
CA LEU A 306 -12.30 -16.82 -2.63
C LEU A 306 -13.34 -16.41 -3.67
N ALA A 307 -12.91 -15.69 -4.71
CA ALA A 307 -13.76 -15.22 -5.80
C ALA A 307 -14.09 -16.38 -6.77
N LYS A 308 -15.33 -16.42 -7.25
CA LYS A 308 -15.80 -17.46 -8.20
C LYS A 308 -15.54 -17.09 -9.66
N GLU A 309 -15.28 -15.82 -9.93
CA GLU A 309 -15.15 -15.23 -11.27
C GLU A 309 -13.68 -14.99 -11.63
N LYS A 310 -13.41 -14.65 -12.91
CA LYS A 310 -12.08 -14.19 -13.40
C LYS A 310 -11.74 -12.78 -12.87
N SER A 311 -11.73 -12.63 -11.56
CA SER A 311 -11.39 -11.39 -10.87
C SER A 311 -9.90 -11.06 -11.06
N SER A 312 -9.58 -9.78 -10.92
CA SER A 312 -8.21 -9.26 -10.99
C SER A 312 -8.01 -8.22 -9.89
N PHE A 313 -6.81 -7.66 -9.81
CA PHE A 313 -6.46 -6.60 -8.87
C PHE A 313 -5.54 -5.56 -9.52
N VAL A 314 -5.49 -4.39 -8.90
CA VAL A 314 -4.55 -3.32 -9.23
C VAL A 314 -3.91 -2.78 -7.96
N LEU A 315 -2.65 -2.38 -8.10
CA LEU A 315 -1.82 -1.88 -7.01
C LEU A 315 -1.33 -0.47 -7.30
N TYR A 316 -1.26 0.36 -6.27
CA TYR A 316 -0.53 1.62 -6.36
C TYR A 316 0.96 1.38 -6.63
N ALA A 317 1.61 0.56 -5.81
CA ALA A 317 3.01 0.17 -5.97
C ALA A 317 3.21 -1.30 -5.56
N THR A 318 4.38 -1.87 -5.80
CA THR A 318 4.73 -3.23 -5.37
C THR A 318 6.23 -3.37 -5.10
N ALA A 319 6.62 -4.49 -4.51
CA ALA A 319 8.03 -4.77 -4.25
C ALA A 319 8.81 -4.95 -5.58
N PRO A 320 10.10 -4.57 -5.63
CA PRO A 320 10.91 -4.67 -6.84
C PRO A 320 10.90 -6.05 -7.52
N TRP A 321 10.95 -7.13 -6.73
CA TRP A 321 10.96 -8.50 -7.24
C TRP A 321 9.60 -8.99 -7.76
N LEU A 322 8.50 -8.31 -7.39
CA LEU A 322 7.16 -8.61 -7.90
C LEU A 322 6.86 -7.87 -9.20
N LEU A 323 7.57 -6.77 -9.50
CA LEU A 323 7.36 -5.97 -10.71
C LEU A 323 7.38 -6.79 -12.02
N PRO A 324 8.27 -7.78 -12.24
CA PRO A 324 8.24 -8.58 -13.46
C PRO A 324 6.89 -9.29 -13.69
N ILE A 325 6.22 -9.70 -12.60
CA ILE A 325 4.94 -10.41 -12.60
C ILE A 325 3.77 -9.40 -12.61
N TYR A 326 3.87 -8.32 -11.82
CA TYR A 326 2.78 -7.37 -11.56
C TYR A 326 2.78 -6.13 -12.47
N LYS A 327 3.71 -6.01 -13.42
CA LYS A 327 3.91 -4.80 -14.26
C LYS A 327 2.65 -4.21 -14.89
N ASP A 328 1.66 -5.03 -15.26
CA ASP A 328 0.46 -4.57 -15.98
C ASP A 328 -0.65 -4.08 -15.02
N ILE A 329 -0.53 -4.45 -13.75
CA ILE A 329 -1.47 -4.15 -12.67
C ILE A 329 -0.92 -3.17 -11.62
N THR A 330 0.36 -2.79 -11.72
CA THR A 330 0.99 -1.81 -10.84
C THR A 330 1.05 -0.43 -11.51
N PHE A 331 0.63 0.61 -10.79
CA PHE A 331 0.70 1.99 -11.26
C PHE A 331 2.13 2.55 -11.19
N GLN A 332 2.75 2.50 -10.01
CA GLN A 332 4.04 3.11 -9.72
C GLN A 332 5.10 2.05 -9.40
N LYS A 333 6.25 2.14 -10.06
CA LYS A 333 7.39 1.24 -9.81
C LYS A 333 8.20 1.66 -8.59
N ASN A 334 8.02 2.90 -8.14
CA ASN A 334 8.74 3.46 -7.01
C ASN A 334 8.10 3.07 -5.68
N TYR A 335 8.62 2.05 -5.04
CA TYR A 335 8.17 1.59 -3.73
C TYR A 335 8.21 2.71 -2.66
N HIS A 336 9.14 3.66 -2.75
CA HIS A 336 9.27 4.77 -1.79
C HIS A 336 7.98 5.59 -1.63
N TYR A 337 7.17 5.68 -2.68
CA TYR A 337 5.97 6.51 -2.66
C TYR A 337 4.85 5.84 -1.85
N LEU A 338 4.90 4.52 -1.69
CA LEU A 338 3.87 3.76 -0.99
C LEU A 338 3.78 4.16 0.47
N ILE A 339 4.92 4.19 1.17
CA ILE A 339 4.98 4.55 2.60
C ILE A 339 4.41 5.95 2.85
N GLN A 340 4.59 6.89 1.92
CA GLN A 340 4.09 8.25 2.07
C GLN A 340 2.58 8.33 1.86
N LEU A 341 2.02 7.46 1.01
CA LEU A 341 0.58 7.30 0.85
C LEU A 341 -0.05 6.65 2.08
N GLU A 342 0.51 5.53 2.56
CA GLU A 342 -0.01 4.78 3.72
C GLU A 342 0.00 5.63 5.00
N LYS A 343 0.92 6.59 5.11
CA LYS A 343 1.05 7.51 6.25
C LYS A 343 0.13 8.74 6.22
N LEU A 344 -0.74 8.88 5.22
CA LEU A 344 -1.77 9.93 5.25
C LEU A 344 -2.66 9.76 6.48
N VAL A 345 -2.92 10.86 7.17
CA VAL A 345 -3.64 10.86 8.46
C VAL A 345 -5.05 10.29 8.31
N ILE A 346 -5.72 10.62 7.21
CA ILE A 346 -7.05 10.14 6.87
C ILE A 346 -7.13 8.63 6.66
N GLN A 347 -6.03 7.99 6.28
CA GLN A 347 -5.99 6.56 5.97
C GLN A 347 -5.64 5.72 7.20
N ASP A 348 -4.68 6.20 8.01
CA ASP A 348 -4.13 5.40 9.11
C ASP A 348 -4.77 5.70 10.48
N TYR A 349 -5.20 6.95 10.72
CA TYR A 349 -5.55 7.43 12.06
C TYR A 349 -6.98 7.90 12.23
N LEU A 350 -7.72 8.12 11.14
CA LEU A 350 -9.05 8.71 11.22
C LEU A 350 -10.08 7.74 11.83
N PHE A 351 -10.02 6.46 11.47
CA PHE A 351 -10.84 5.40 12.05
C PHE A 351 -10.14 4.04 11.96
N GLN A 352 -10.60 3.10 12.78
CA GLN A 352 -10.15 1.70 12.73
C GLN A 352 -11.33 0.74 12.72
N PHE A 353 -11.09 -0.47 12.20
CA PHE A 353 -12.02 -1.58 12.38
C PHE A 353 -12.23 -1.87 13.87
N HIS A 354 -13.48 -2.11 14.28
CA HIS A 354 -13.82 -2.46 15.66
C HIS A 354 -14.43 -3.87 15.77
N HIS A 355 -15.57 -4.14 15.11
CA HIS A 355 -16.16 -5.50 15.04
C HIS A 355 -17.13 -5.64 13.87
N PHE A 356 -17.68 -6.84 13.68
CA PHE A 356 -18.84 -7.08 12.82
C PHE A 356 -20.12 -7.18 13.67
N LEU A 357 -21.17 -6.48 13.23
CA LEU A 357 -22.51 -6.62 13.77
C LEU A 357 -23.40 -7.21 12.66
N ASP A 358 -23.72 -8.49 12.78
CA ASP A 358 -24.30 -9.30 11.70
C ASP A 358 -23.44 -9.22 10.42
N THR A 359 -23.94 -8.54 9.39
CA THR A 359 -23.24 -8.32 8.11
C THR A 359 -22.55 -6.95 8.03
N GLU A 360 -22.83 -6.06 8.97
CA GLU A 360 -22.28 -4.71 8.97
C GLU A 360 -20.88 -4.66 9.59
N THR A 361 -20.01 -3.87 8.96
CA THR A 361 -18.71 -3.55 9.54
C THR A 361 -18.86 -2.32 10.43
N ILE A 362 -18.48 -2.45 11.70
CA ILE A 362 -18.46 -1.36 12.67
C ILE A 362 -17.03 -0.83 12.78
N VAL A 363 -16.89 0.48 12.65
CA VAL A 363 -15.63 1.20 12.82
C VAL A 363 -15.67 2.08 14.06
N GLN A 364 -14.49 2.35 14.61
CA GLN A 364 -14.31 3.30 15.71
C GLN A 364 -13.61 4.55 15.17
N LYS A 365 -14.23 5.71 15.40
CA LYS A 365 -13.64 7.01 15.03
C LYS A 365 -12.52 7.40 15.98
N THR A 366 -11.59 8.22 15.52
CA THR A 366 -10.69 8.94 16.42
C THR A 366 -11.47 9.91 17.31
N ALA A 367 -11.05 10.04 18.57
CA ALA A 367 -11.49 11.09 19.48
C ALA A 367 -10.50 12.28 19.51
N ASN A 368 -9.38 12.16 18.79
CA ASN A 368 -8.32 13.17 18.78
C ASN A 368 -8.62 14.26 17.74
N GLN A 369 -8.85 15.48 18.23
CA GLN A 369 -9.20 16.64 17.40
C GLN A 369 -8.08 17.08 16.45
N GLU A 370 -6.81 16.88 16.81
CA GLU A 370 -5.67 17.20 15.93
C GLU A 370 -5.68 16.24 14.73
N ILE A 371 -5.91 14.95 14.96
CA ILE A 371 -6.02 13.94 13.89
C ILE A 371 -7.21 14.23 12.99
N GLU A 372 -8.37 14.54 13.58
CA GLU A 372 -9.56 14.89 12.82
C GLU A 372 -9.30 16.14 11.95
N SER A 373 -8.66 17.18 12.49
CA SER A 373 -8.32 18.40 11.76
C SER A 373 -7.37 18.15 10.59
N LEU A 374 -6.31 17.34 10.80
CA LEU A 374 -5.35 16.97 9.76
C LEU A 374 -6.01 16.11 8.67
N ALA A 375 -6.82 15.11 9.05
CA ALA A 375 -7.52 14.26 8.09
C ALA A 375 -8.54 15.05 7.26
N LEU A 376 -9.27 16.00 7.87
CA LEU A 376 -10.18 16.90 7.14
C LEU A 376 -9.43 17.86 6.22
N TYR A 377 -8.21 18.29 6.59
CA TYR A 377 -7.33 19.05 5.71
C TYR A 377 -6.92 18.23 4.48
N GLU A 378 -6.45 17.00 4.67
CA GLU A 378 -6.12 16.08 3.58
C GLU A 378 -7.32 15.84 2.67
N LEU A 379 -8.51 15.64 3.24
CA LEU A 379 -9.75 15.44 2.48
C LEU A 379 -10.11 16.65 1.63
N ALA A 380 -10.01 17.87 2.18
CA ALA A 380 -10.29 19.10 1.46
C ALA A 380 -9.28 19.35 0.34
N CYS A 381 -7.98 19.14 0.62
CA CYS A 381 -6.91 19.23 -0.38
C CYS A 381 -7.13 18.23 -1.52
N PHE A 382 -7.49 16.99 -1.20
CA PHE A 382 -7.79 15.96 -2.17
C PHE A 382 -8.99 16.32 -3.05
N LYS A 383 -10.08 16.81 -2.45
CA LYS A 383 -11.26 17.23 -3.21
C LYS A 383 -10.94 18.34 -4.21
N GLU A 384 -10.15 19.33 -3.80
CA GLU A 384 -9.67 20.41 -4.67
C GLU A 384 -8.87 19.86 -5.86
N LEU A 385 -7.82 19.08 -5.57
CA LEU A 385 -6.93 18.52 -6.59
C LEU A 385 -7.63 17.52 -7.52
N LEU A 386 -8.57 16.73 -6.98
CA LEU A 386 -9.37 15.79 -7.75
C LEU A 386 -10.16 16.52 -8.83
N PHE A 387 -10.91 17.55 -8.46
CA PHE A 387 -11.71 18.27 -9.44
C PHE A 387 -10.85 19.05 -10.43
N GLN A 388 -9.77 19.70 -9.98
CA GLN A 388 -8.79 20.29 -10.92
C GLN A 388 -8.26 19.23 -11.90
N GLY A 389 -7.99 18.02 -11.39
CA GLY A 389 -7.43 16.94 -12.16
C GLY A 389 -8.38 16.33 -13.19
N PHE A 390 -9.68 16.31 -12.91
CA PHE A 390 -10.69 15.71 -13.79
C PHE A 390 -11.51 16.74 -14.58
N SER A 391 -11.32 18.05 -14.36
CA SER A 391 -11.95 19.14 -15.14
C SER A 391 -11.48 19.24 -16.59
N THR A 392 -10.50 18.44 -17.00
CA THR A 392 -9.87 18.46 -18.34
C THR A 392 -10.31 17.32 -19.26
N LEU A 393 -11.32 16.55 -18.84
CA LEU A 393 -11.99 15.49 -19.60
C LEU A 393 -13.39 15.94 -19.98
#